data_AF-S0E7M4-F1
#
_entry.id   AF-S0E7M4-F1
#
_cell.length_a   1.000
_cell.length_b   1.000
_cell.length_c   1.000
_cell.angle_alpha   90.00
_cell.angle_beta   90.00
_cell.angle_gamma   90.00
#
_symmetry.space_group_name_H-M   'P 1'
#
loop_
_entity.id
_entity.type
_entity.pdbx_description
1 polymer ?
#
loop_
_entity_poly.entity_id
_entity_poly.type
_entity_poly.pdbx_seq_one_letter_code
_entity_poly.pdbx_strand_id
1 'polypeptide(L)'
;MSTNGCISSRAVTYLPQAPKFFDVLDDLWEPQTNPRGLVNLGLAENASMQTELIGYINSKLHATSHALTYGDGFTGSKRLKQAFCHFLNKRFRPAIPLVPKRLLITP
;
A
#
# COMPACT_ATOMS: atom_id res chain seq x y z
N MET A 1 21.54 -1.14 31.07
CA MET A 1 21.13 0.27 30.88
C MET A 1 19.61 0.29 30.76
N SER A 2 18.89 1.00 31.63
CA SER A 2 17.41 1.01 31.58
C SER A 2 16.91 1.85 30.40
N THR A 3 16.14 1.24 29.51
CA THR A 3 15.54 1.87 28.32
C THR A 3 14.44 2.91 28.64
N ASN A 4 14.07 3.04 29.91
CA ASN A 4 12.94 3.85 30.39
C ASN A 4 13.05 5.36 30.14
N GLY A 5 14.20 5.88 29.69
CA GLY A 5 14.40 7.30 29.35
C GLY A 5 14.60 7.59 27.86
N CYS A 6 14.74 6.57 27.01
CA CYS A 6 15.09 6.75 25.59
C CYS A 6 13.90 6.64 24.63
N ILE A 7 12.72 6.28 25.14
CA ILE A 7 11.52 6.05 24.34
C ILE A 7 10.61 7.27 24.46
N SER A 8 10.18 7.82 23.31
CA SER A 8 9.25 8.95 23.30
C SER A 8 7.90 8.59 23.94
N SER A 9 7.26 9.55 24.59
CA SER A 9 5.91 9.39 25.17
C SER A 9 4.89 8.89 24.15
N ARG A 10 5.01 9.31 22.87
CA ARG A 10 4.17 8.82 21.76
C ARG A 10 4.32 7.32 21.54
N ALA A 11 5.55 6.80 21.55
CA ALA A 11 5.81 5.38 21.36
C ALA A 11 5.29 4.55 22.54
N VAL A 12 5.46 5.03 23.78
CA VAL A 12 4.90 4.37 24.97
C VAL A 12 3.37 4.29 24.90
N THR A 13 2.72 5.35 24.41
CA THR A 13 1.26 5.41 24.27
C THR A 13 0.72 4.51 23.15
N TYR A 14 1.56 4.19 22.15
CA TYR A 14 1.18 3.34 21.02
C TYR A 14 1.17 1.85 21.35
N LEU A 15 2.06 1.38 22.24
CA LEU A 15 2.20 -0.06 22.54
C LEU A 15 0.89 -0.79 22.85
N PRO A 16 -0.04 -0.24 23.68
CA PRO A 16 -1.32 -0.89 23.96
C PRO A 16 -2.28 -0.92 22.77
N GLN A 17 -2.03 -0.12 21.73
CA GLN A 17 -2.85 0.03 20.53
C GLN A 17 -2.28 -0.73 19.34
N ALA A 18 -1.23 -1.52 19.54
CA ALA A 18 -0.64 -2.33 18.49
C ALA A 18 -1.72 -3.19 17.79
N PRO A 19 -1.78 -3.21 16.45
CA PRO A 19 -2.81 -3.95 15.74
C PRO A 19 -2.75 -5.45 16.05
N LYS A 20 -3.80 -5.98 16.68
CA LYS A 20 -3.98 -7.44 16.89
C LYS A 20 -4.08 -8.26 15.61
N PHE A 21 -4.20 -7.57 14.48
CA PHE A 21 -4.12 -8.17 13.15
C PHE A 21 -2.82 -8.95 12.93
N PHE A 22 -1.70 -8.54 13.55
CA PHE A 22 -0.44 -9.28 13.45
C PHE A 22 -0.54 -10.68 14.05
N ASP A 23 -1.27 -10.85 15.16
CA ASP A 23 -1.53 -12.16 15.75
C ASP A 23 -2.28 -13.09 14.78
N VAL A 24 -3.18 -12.53 13.96
CA VAL A 24 -3.90 -13.28 12.91
C VAL A 24 -2.97 -13.66 11.76
N LEU A 25 -2.05 -12.76 11.38
CA LEU A 25 -1.06 -13.03 10.32
C LEU A 25 -0.05 -14.11 10.74
N ASP A 26 0.30 -14.17 12.01
CA ASP A 26 1.28 -15.12 12.55
C ASP A 26 0.76 -16.57 12.58
N ASP A 27 -0.56 -16.77 12.59
CA ASP A 27 -1.21 -18.09 12.59
C ASP A 27 -2.26 -18.21 11.48
N LEU A 28 -1.93 -17.79 10.25
CA LEU A 28 -2.87 -17.88 9.13
C LEU A 28 -3.21 -19.34 8.79
N TRP A 29 -4.49 -19.56 8.53
CA TRP A 29 -4.98 -20.83 8.01
C TRP A 29 -4.38 -21.15 6.63
N GLU A 30 -3.92 -22.39 6.46
CA GLU A 30 -3.51 -22.95 5.17
C GLU A 30 -3.94 -24.42 5.11
N PRO A 31 -4.57 -24.88 4.01
CA PRO A 31 -5.23 -26.18 3.98
C PRO A 31 -4.34 -27.40 4.21
N GLN A 32 -3.04 -27.34 3.91
CA GLN A 32 -2.11 -28.48 3.98
C GLN A 32 -1.16 -28.42 5.18
N THR A 33 -0.70 -27.23 5.54
CA THR A 33 0.40 -26.93 6.44
C THR A 33 -0.07 -26.30 7.74
N ASN A 34 -1.20 -25.58 7.74
CA ASN A 34 -1.81 -25.04 8.95
C ASN A 34 -3.36 -25.09 8.92
N PRO A 35 -3.97 -26.29 8.88
CA PRO A 35 -5.42 -26.42 8.73
C PRO A 35 -6.21 -25.95 9.98
N ARG A 36 -5.52 -25.70 11.10
CA ARG A 36 -6.10 -25.18 12.35
C ARG A 36 -5.84 -23.68 12.57
N GLY A 37 -5.14 -23.04 11.65
CA GLY A 37 -4.88 -21.61 11.72
C GLY A 37 -6.14 -20.77 11.57
N LEU A 38 -5.97 -19.47 11.73
CA LEU A 38 -6.98 -18.44 11.68
C LEU A 38 -7.33 -18.06 10.24
N VAL A 39 -8.63 -18.10 9.92
CA VAL A 39 -9.15 -17.55 8.66
C VAL A 39 -9.41 -16.06 8.85
N ASN A 40 -8.75 -15.23 8.05
CA ASN A 40 -8.88 -13.78 8.14
C ASN A 40 -10.08 -13.27 7.31
N LEU A 41 -11.14 -12.87 8.00
CA LEU A 41 -12.32 -12.21 7.43
C LEU A 41 -12.39 -10.71 7.76
N GLY A 42 -11.39 -10.19 8.47
CA GLY A 42 -11.34 -8.81 8.95
C GLY A 42 -10.63 -7.83 8.00
N LEU A 43 -10.06 -8.33 6.90
CA LEU A 43 -9.29 -7.53 5.95
C LEU A 43 -10.09 -7.25 4.69
N ALA A 44 -10.21 -5.97 4.33
CA ALA A 44 -10.82 -5.54 3.08
C ALA A 44 -9.83 -5.64 1.92
N GLU A 45 -9.50 -6.87 1.50
CA GLU A 45 -8.64 -7.14 0.34
C GLU A 45 -9.46 -7.47 -0.91
N ASN A 46 -8.99 -7.01 -2.07
CA ASN A 46 -9.57 -7.37 -3.36
C ASN A 46 -8.74 -8.46 -4.06
N ALA A 47 -8.85 -9.70 -3.58
CA ALA A 47 -8.12 -10.84 -4.11
C ALA A 47 -8.47 -11.16 -5.57
N SER A 48 -9.70 -10.84 -6.01
CA SER A 48 -10.17 -11.13 -7.37
C SER A 48 -9.36 -10.42 -8.46
N MET A 49 -8.72 -9.28 -8.16
CA MET A 49 -7.90 -8.53 -9.12
C MET A 49 -6.44 -8.98 -9.18
N GLN A 50 -5.98 -9.83 -8.26
CA GLN A 50 -4.55 -10.17 -8.13
C GLN A 50 -3.98 -10.80 -9.41
N THR A 51 -4.69 -11.77 -10.00
CA THR A 51 -4.25 -12.47 -11.22
C THR A 51 -4.05 -11.51 -12.39
N GLU A 52 -5.01 -10.60 -12.62
CA GLU A 52 -4.94 -9.62 -13.71
C GLU A 52 -3.78 -8.64 -13.50
N LEU A 53 -3.63 -8.11 -12.28
CA LEU A 53 -2.59 -7.15 -11.94
C LEU A 53 -1.19 -7.76 -12.10
N ILE A 54 -0.98 -8.99 -11.61
CA ILE A 54 0.29 -9.71 -11.76
C ILE A 54 0.62 -9.92 -13.24
N GLY A 55 -0.35 -10.40 -14.03
CA GLY A 55 -0.17 -10.60 -15.47
C GLY A 55 0.20 -9.31 -16.19
N TYR A 56 -0.49 -8.21 -15.89
CA TYR A 56 -0.20 -6.92 -16.50
C TYR A 56 1.19 -6.41 -16.13
N ILE A 57 1.56 -6.41 -14.84
CA ILE A 57 2.86 -5.93 -14.36
C ILE A 57 3.99 -6.72 -15.02
N ASN A 58 3.92 -8.06 -15.01
CA ASN A 58 4.96 -8.91 -15.57
C ASN A 58 5.08 -8.79 -17.09
N SER A 59 3.98 -8.46 -17.81
CA SER A 59 4.02 -8.26 -19.26
C SER A 59 4.53 -6.88 -19.71
N LYS A 60 4.55 -5.89 -18.82
CA LYS A 60 4.85 -4.47 -19.13
C LYS A 60 5.91 -3.84 -18.23
N LEU A 61 6.68 -4.64 -17.49
CA LEU A 61 7.69 -4.10 -16.57
C LEU A 61 8.82 -3.42 -17.36
N HIS A 62 8.89 -2.11 -17.26
CA HIS A 62 9.94 -1.28 -17.86
C HIS A 62 10.55 -0.36 -16.80
N ALA A 63 11.40 -0.94 -15.94
CA ALA A 63 12.20 -0.16 -15.01
C ALA A 63 13.30 0.57 -15.78
N THR A 64 13.44 1.87 -15.53
CA THR A 64 14.55 2.69 -16.02
C THR A 64 15.43 3.09 -14.86
N SER A 65 16.68 3.47 -15.12
CA SER A 65 17.57 4.00 -14.07
C SER A 65 16.93 5.16 -13.30
N HIS A 66 16.16 6.02 -13.97
CA HIS A 66 15.39 7.11 -13.35
C HIS A 66 14.44 6.62 -12.25
N ALA A 67 13.80 5.46 -12.44
CA ALA A 67 12.88 4.87 -11.45
C ALA A 67 13.61 4.38 -10.18
N LEU A 68 14.93 4.23 -10.24
CA LEU A 68 15.79 3.84 -9.11
C LEU A 68 16.44 5.05 -8.42
N THR A 69 15.92 6.25 -8.66
CA THR A 69 16.38 7.50 -8.05
C THR A 69 15.22 8.24 -7.39
N TYR A 70 15.47 9.43 -6.84
CA TYR A 70 14.41 10.36 -6.43
C TYR A 70 13.50 10.82 -7.60
N GLY A 71 13.85 10.48 -8.84
CA GLY A 71 12.98 10.58 -9.99
C GLY A 71 12.46 11.99 -10.22
N ASP A 72 11.15 12.17 -10.15
CA ASP A 72 10.48 13.48 -10.33
C ASP A 72 10.23 14.24 -9.01
N GLY A 73 10.90 13.84 -7.93
CA GLY A 73 10.83 14.48 -6.61
C GLY A 73 9.78 13.86 -5.67
N PHE A 74 9.47 14.59 -4.59
CA PHE A 74 8.74 14.06 -3.43
C PHE A 74 7.22 13.95 -3.59
N THR A 75 6.68 14.28 -4.77
CA THR A 75 5.23 14.29 -5.00
C THR A 75 4.71 13.14 -5.87
N GLY A 76 5.60 12.20 -6.19
CA GLY A 76 5.34 11.10 -7.12
C GLY A 76 5.70 11.43 -8.57
N SER A 77 5.85 10.39 -9.39
CA SER A 77 6.31 10.54 -10.77
C SER A 77 5.31 11.30 -11.65
N LYS A 78 5.81 12.08 -12.62
CA LYS A 78 4.99 12.84 -13.57
C LYS A 78 4.07 11.91 -14.35
N ARG A 79 4.61 10.78 -14.81
CA ARG A 79 3.87 9.74 -15.54
C ARG A 79 2.76 9.13 -14.70
N LEU A 80 3.02 8.82 -13.42
CA LEU A 80 2.01 8.28 -12.51
C LEU A 80 0.88 9.26 -12.29
N LYS A 81 1.18 10.53 -12.01
CA LYS A 81 0.17 11.57 -11.79
C LYS A 81 -0.71 11.80 -13.03
N GLN A 82 -0.13 11.75 -14.23
CA GLN A 82 -0.88 11.81 -15.48
C GLN A 82 -1.84 10.62 -15.65
N ALA A 83 -1.34 9.40 -15.44
CA ALA A 83 -2.15 8.19 -15.52
C ALA A 83 -3.30 8.19 -14.49
N PHE A 84 -3.02 8.62 -13.26
CA PHE A 84 -4.03 8.78 -12.21
C PHE A 84 -5.11 9.79 -12.59
N CYS A 85 -4.73 10.98 -13.06
CA CYS A 85 -5.70 11.97 -13.53
C CYS A 85 -6.61 11.37 -14.62
N HIS A 86 -6.01 10.71 -15.61
CA HIS A 86 -6.76 10.11 -16.71
C HIS A 86 -7.76 9.06 -16.20
N PHE A 87 -7.29 8.11 -15.38
CA PHE A 87 -8.11 7.04 -14.82
C PHE A 87 -9.25 7.59 -13.97
N LEU A 88 -8.95 8.49 -13.03
CA LEU A 88 -9.92 9.04 -12.10
C LEU A 88 -10.95 9.94 -12.78
N ASN A 89 -10.51 10.80 -13.71
CA ASN A 89 -11.44 11.64 -14.48
C ASN A 89 -12.39 10.77 -15.33
N LYS A 90 -11.87 9.70 -15.96
CA LYS A 90 -12.68 8.77 -16.74
C LYS A 90 -13.66 7.97 -15.87
N ARG A 91 -13.20 7.44 -14.74
CA ARG A 91 -13.99 6.53 -13.89
C ARG A 91 -15.02 7.27 -13.05
N PHE A 92 -14.64 8.39 -12.44
CA PHE A 92 -15.47 9.10 -11.47
C PHE A 92 -16.18 10.32 -12.05
N ARG A 93 -15.76 10.84 -13.22
CA ARG A 93 -16.34 12.02 -13.86
C ARG A 93 -16.56 13.18 -12.86
N PRO A 94 -15.50 13.60 -12.14
CA PRO A 94 -15.63 14.60 -11.10
C PRO A 94 -16.12 15.95 -11.68
N ALA A 95 -16.85 16.72 -10.87
CA ALA A 95 -17.34 18.04 -11.26
C ALA A 95 -16.20 19.00 -11.65
N ILE A 96 -15.03 18.85 -11.02
CA ILE A 96 -13.79 19.55 -11.37
C ILE A 96 -12.77 18.50 -11.84
N PRO A 97 -12.28 18.58 -13.08
CA PRO A 97 -11.26 17.65 -13.57
C PRO A 97 -9.97 17.71 -12.75
N LEU A 98 -9.43 16.54 -12.42
CA LEU A 98 -8.14 16.39 -11.78
C LEU A 98 -7.01 16.74 -12.75
N VAL A 99 -5.99 17.43 -12.23
CA VAL A 99 -4.79 17.79 -12.99
C VAL A 99 -3.52 17.38 -12.23
N PRO A 100 -2.43 16.97 -12.92
CA PRO A 100 -1.24 16.41 -12.25
C PRO A 100 -0.58 17.35 -11.24
N LYS A 101 -0.69 18.67 -11.44
CA LYS A 101 -0.13 19.68 -10.52
C LYS A 101 -0.82 19.72 -9.15
N ARG A 102 -2.00 19.14 -9.02
CA ARG A 102 -2.81 19.12 -7.78
C ARG A 102 -2.83 17.73 -7.11
N LEU A 103 -1.97 16.82 -7.55
CA LEU A 103 -1.85 15.48 -6.99
C LEU A 103 -0.54 15.33 -6.23
N LEU A 104 -0.66 14.79 -5.02
CA LEU A 104 0.43 14.32 -4.19
C LEU A 104 0.24 12.81 -4.00
N ILE A 105 1.25 12.02 -4.37
CA ILE A 105 1.26 10.58 -4.11
C ILE A 105 1.87 10.36 -2.72
N THR A 106 1.17 9.63 -1.86
CA THR A 106 1.61 9.29 -0.51
C THR A 106 1.79 7.78 -0.38
N PRO A 107 2.67 7.30 0.52
CA PRO A 107 2.70 5.91 0.94
C PRO A 107 1.36 5.45 1.54
#